data_AF-A0A8T1TBK4-F1
#
_entry.id   AF-A0A8T1TBK4-F1
#
_cell.length_a   1.000
_cell.length_b   1.000
_cell.length_c   1.000
_cell.angle_alpha   90.00
_cell.angle_beta   90.00
_cell.angle_gamma   90.00
#
_symmetry.space_group_name_H-M   'P 1'
#
loop_
_entity.id
_entity.type
_entity.pdbx_description
1 polymer ?
#
loop_
_entity_poly.entity_id
_entity_poly.type
_entity_poly.pdbx_seq_one_letter_code
_entity_poly.pdbx_strand_id
1 'polypeptide(L)'
;NIRILNVLRPTLLKNTLGNLFPGVLCPLIDTVLNTVNSLLSTVNSVAPLGVVGNLQYTLASLPVVSNAAIKLDLNAVVEDLLGNRVDDPTCSAAAISLPLVVGSSSQLGLSVCLLSPVLKLL
;
A
#
# COMPACT_ATOMS: atom_id res chain seq x y z
N ASN A 1 -0.09 -59.50 2.33
CA ASN A 1 -0.78 -58.30 2.84
C ASN A 1 0.15 -57.19 3.36
N ILE A 2 1.32 -57.51 3.95
CA ILE A 2 2.22 -56.50 4.57
C ILE A 2 3.03 -55.68 3.55
N ARG A 3 3.41 -56.27 2.41
CA ARG A 3 4.18 -55.59 1.35
C ARG A 3 3.42 -54.44 0.67
N ILE A 4 2.09 -54.56 0.52
CA ILE A 4 1.26 -53.50 -0.09
C ILE A 4 1.18 -52.30 0.85
N LEU A 5 1.03 -52.53 2.16
CA LEU A 5 0.98 -51.47 3.17
C LEU A 5 2.27 -50.62 3.22
N ASN A 6 3.43 -51.26 3.01
CA ASN A 6 4.73 -50.57 3.02
C ASN A 6 4.99 -49.72 1.76
N VAL A 7 4.39 -50.07 0.63
CA VAL A 7 4.45 -49.27 -0.61
C VAL A 7 3.38 -48.18 -0.62
N LEU A 8 2.19 -48.47 -0.06
CA LEU A 8 1.09 -47.50 0.01
C LEU A 8 1.45 -46.31 0.93
N ARG A 9 2.12 -46.55 2.06
CA ARG A 9 2.49 -45.50 3.03
C ARG A 9 3.28 -44.30 2.43
N PRO A 10 4.44 -44.48 1.78
CA PRO A 10 5.20 -43.36 1.22
C PRO A 10 4.48 -42.70 0.04
N THR A 11 3.68 -43.46 -0.71
CA THR A 11 2.93 -42.95 -1.87
C THR A 11 1.74 -42.09 -1.42
N LEU A 12 1.03 -42.53 -0.38
CA LEU A 12 -0.01 -41.76 0.28
C LEU A 12 0.58 -40.53 0.96
N LEU A 13 1.72 -40.66 1.64
CA LEU A 13 2.37 -39.51 2.28
C LEU A 13 2.80 -38.47 1.24
N LYS A 14 3.41 -38.87 0.13
CA LYS A 14 3.74 -37.95 -0.99
C LYS A 14 2.51 -37.30 -1.59
N ASN A 15 1.43 -38.05 -1.80
CA ASN A 15 0.22 -37.52 -2.43
C ASN A 15 -0.56 -36.61 -1.47
N THR A 16 -0.62 -36.95 -0.18
CA THR A 16 -1.19 -36.09 0.85
C THR A 16 -0.35 -34.84 1.02
N LEU A 17 0.98 -34.93 1.14
CA LEU A 17 1.83 -33.74 1.29
C LEU A 17 1.80 -32.86 0.03
N GLY A 18 1.84 -33.48 -1.16
CA GLY A 18 1.79 -32.79 -2.45
C GLY A 18 0.46 -32.11 -2.76
N ASN A 19 -0.66 -32.57 -2.19
CA ASN A 19 -1.97 -31.96 -2.36
C ASN A 19 -2.35 -31.03 -1.18
N LEU A 20 -1.85 -31.32 0.02
CA LEU A 20 -2.06 -30.50 1.21
C LEU A 20 -1.23 -29.22 1.17
N PHE A 21 -0.01 -29.27 0.63
CA PHE A 21 0.82 -28.06 0.51
C PHE A 21 0.14 -26.98 -0.35
N PRO A 22 -0.30 -27.25 -1.59
CA PRO A 22 -1.04 -26.27 -2.39
C PRO A 22 -2.39 -25.92 -1.74
N GLY A 23 -3.09 -26.90 -1.17
CA GLY A 23 -4.39 -26.71 -0.52
C GLY A 23 -4.36 -25.85 0.74
N VAL A 24 -3.18 -25.68 1.38
CA VAL A 24 -3.01 -24.88 2.60
C VAL A 24 -2.20 -23.61 2.33
N LEU A 25 -1.15 -23.68 1.49
CA LEU A 25 -0.31 -22.52 1.18
C LEU A 25 -1.01 -21.50 0.30
N CYS A 26 -1.80 -21.93 -0.69
CA CYS A 26 -2.50 -20.96 -1.55
C CYS A 26 -3.52 -20.12 -0.74
N PRO A 27 -4.41 -20.72 0.09
CA PRO A 27 -5.30 -19.92 0.94
C PRO A 27 -4.56 -19.02 1.94
N LEU A 28 -3.40 -19.47 2.43
CA LEU A 28 -2.57 -18.67 3.32
C LEU A 28 -2.00 -17.44 2.58
N ILE A 29 -1.44 -17.64 1.38
CA ILE A 29 -0.94 -16.56 0.53
C ILE A 29 -2.07 -15.61 0.17
N ASP A 30 -3.24 -16.12 -0.23
CA ASP A 30 -4.42 -15.31 -0.54
C ASP A 30 -4.87 -14.47 0.66
N THR A 31 -4.83 -15.02 1.87
CA THR A 31 -5.15 -14.29 3.10
C THR A 31 -4.17 -13.15 3.35
N VAL A 32 -2.86 -13.39 3.18
CA VAL A 32 -1.83 -12.36 3.33
C VAL A 32 -2.02 -11.27 2.26
N LEU A 33 -2.21 -11.66 1.00
CA LEU A 33 -2.43 -10.73 -0.10
C LEU A 33 -3.68 -9.88 0.11
N ASN A 34 -4.80 -10.48 0.54
CA ASN A 34 -6.03 -9.75 0.85
C ASN A 34 -5.84 -8.76 2.01
N THR A 35 -5.05 -9.14 3.02
CA THR A 35 -4.73 -8.25 4.15
C THR A 35 -3.88 -7.08 3.69
N VAL A 36 -2.83 -7.33 2.89
CA VAL A 36 -2.00 -6.27 2.29
C VAL A 36 -2.85 -5.35 1.42
N ASN A 37 -3.78 -5.91 0.64
CA ASN A 37 -4.68 -5.13 -0.21
C ASN A 37 -5.64 -4.25 0.62
N SER A 38 -6.15 -4.77 1.74
CA SER A 38 -6.94 -3.98 2.69
C SER A 38 -6.12 -2.84 3.31
N LEU A 39 -4.86 -3.09 3.68
CA LEU A 39 -3.97 -2.05 4.19
C LEU A 39 -3.70 -0.97 3.14
N LEU A 40 -3.49 -1.36 1.88
CA LEU A 40 -3.34 -0.43 0.76
C LEU A 40 -4.64 0.35 0.46
N SER A 41 -5.82 -0.22 0.74
CA SER A 41 -7.08 0.53 0.64
C SER A 41 -7.25 1.61 1.72
N THR A 42 -6.50 1.50 2.83
CA THR A 42 -6.50 2.48 3.94
C THR A 42 -5.66 3.73 3.61
N VAL A 43 -4.99 3.74 2.44
CA VAL A 43 -4.21 4.89 1.96
C VAL A 43 -5.10 6.09 1.62
N ASN A 44 -6.41 5.89 1.50
CA ASN A 44 -7.36 7.00 1.43
C ASN A 44 -7.74 7.43 2.85
N SER A 45 -7.28 8.60 3.29
CA SER A 45 -7.55 9.07 4.65
C SER A 45 -7.54 10.58 4.79
N VAL A 46 -7.98 11.03 5.97
CA VAL A 46 -7.97 12.43 6.39
C VAL A 46 -6.98 12.56 7.54
N ALA A 47 -5.94 13.37 7.34
CA ALA A 47 -4.98 13.74 8.37
C ALA A 47 -5.33 15.15 8.90
N PRO A 48 -5.55 15.32 10.21
CA PRO A 48 -5.79 16.64 10.77
C PRO A 48 -4.52 17.49 10.73
N LEU A 49 -4.63 18.75 10.29
CA LEU A 49 -3.54 19.73 10.34
C LEU A 49 -3.56 20.53 11.66
N GLY A 50 -4.17 19.98 12.71
CA GLY A 50 -4.38 20.66 13.98
C GLY A 50 -5.62 21.54 13.95
N VAL A 51 -5.49 22.79 14.41
CA VAL A 51 -6.62 23.74 14.50
C VAL A 51 -6.78 24.62 13.26
N VAL A 52 -6.05 24.33 12.18
CA VAL A 52 -6.10 25.16 10.96
C VAL A 52 -6.87 24.50 9.81
N GLY A 53 -7.05 23.18 9.86
CA GLY A 53 -7.74 22.46 8.79
C GLY A 53 -7.42 20.97 8.73
N ASN A 54 -7.71 20.38 7.57
CA ASN A 54 -7.50 18.96 7.28
C ASN A 54 -6.73 18.76 5.97
N LEU A 55 -6.03 17.65 5.88
CA LEU A 55 -5.38 17.14 4.69
C LEU A 55 -6.05 15.83 4.30
N GLN A 56 -6.83 15.83 3.23
CA GLN A 56 -7.32 14.59 2.64
C GLN A 56 -6.31 14.08 1.62
N TYR A 57 -5.98 12.80 1.66
CA TYR A 57 -5.12 12.17 0.67
C TYR A 57 -5.72 10.88 0.14
N THR A 58 -5.53 10.65 -1.16
CA THR A 58 -6.05 9.48 -1.86
C THR A 58 -5.04 8.95 -2.87
N LEU A 59 -5.18 7.69 -3.29
CA LEU A 59 -4.38 7.14 -4.39
C LEU A 59 -4.74 7.86 -5.70
N ALA A 60 -3.75 8.48 -6.34
CA ALA A 60 -3.89 9.12 -7.64
C ALA A 60 -3.85 8.11 -8.79
N SER A 61 -3.14 6.99 -8.60
CA SER A 61 -2.96 5.93 -9.57
C SER A 61 -2.78 4.57 -8.88
N LEU A 62 -2.72 3.49 -9.67
CA LEU A 62 -2.43 2.16 -9.13
C LEU A 62 -0.99 2.12 -8.58
N PRO A 63 -0.77 1.49 -7.41
CA PRO A 63 0.57 1.27 -6.87
C PRO A 63 1.49 0.57 -7.88
N VAL A 64 2.70 1.11 -8.05
CA VAL A 64 3.72 0.48 -8.89
C VAL A 64 4.64 -0.35 -7.99
N VAL A 65 4.57 -1.68 -8.14
CA VAL A 65 5.41 -2.62 -7.40
C VAL A 65 6.62 -2.98 -8.25
N SER A 66 7.81 -2.74 -7.73
CA SER A 66 9.08 -3.07 -8.37
C SER A 66 9.97 -3.87 -7.42
N ASN A 67 11.08 -4.40 -7.94
CA ASN A 67 12.09 -5.09 -7.12
C ASN A 67 12.77 -4.16 -6.10
N ALA A 68 12.70 -2.84 -6.30
CA ALA A 68 13.35 -1.85 -5.43
C ALA A 68 12.38 -1.28 -4.39
N ALA A 69 11.15 -0.95 -4.78
CA ALA A 69 10.17 -0.33 -3.92
C ALA A 69 8.73 -0.52 -4.42
N ILE A 70 7.78 -0.35 -3.49
CA ILE A 70 6.37 -0.09 -3.80
C ILE A 70 6.19 1.42 -3.85
N LYS A 71 5.87 1.95 -5.03
CA LYS A 71 5.61 3.37 -5.21
C LYS A 71 4.10 3.64 -5.13
N LEU A 72 3.74 4.62 -4.30
CA LEU A 72 2.38 5.12 -4.15
C LEU A 72 2.34 6.57 -4.63
N ASP A 73 1.57 6.86 -5.67
CA ASP A 73 1.31 8.23 -6.09
C ASP A 73 0.00 8.69 -5.43
N LEU A 74 0.09 9.77 -4.65
CA LEU A 74 -1.01 10.28 -3.85
C LEU A 74 -1.48 11.64 -4.39
N ASN A 75 -2.79 11.80 -4.47
CA ASN A 75 -3.43 13.10 -4.59
C ASN A 75 -3.73 13.62 -3.19
N ALA A 76 -3.51 14.91 -2.98
CA ALA A 76 -3.70 15.55 -1.68
C ALA A 76 -4.53 16.83 -1.82
N VAL A 77 -5.43 17.04 -0.87
CA VAL A 77 -6.37 18.15 -0.81
C VAL A 77 -6.29 18.78 0.56
N VAL A 78 -6.05 20.08 0.61
CA VAL A 78 -6.03 20.84 1.86
C VAL A 78 -7.38 21.53 2.02
N GLU A 79 -7.95 21.40 3.20
CA GLU A 79 -9.24 22.00 3.56
C GLU A 79 -9.08 22.83 4.83
N ASP A 80 -9.75 23.97 4.90
CA ASP A 80 -9.83 24.78 6.13
C ASP A 80 -10.79 24.15 7.16
N LEU A 81 -10.95 24.81 8.32
CA LEU A 81 -11.88 24.35 9.37
C LEU A 81 -13.35 24.30 8.96
N LEU A 82 -13.73 25.02 7.89
CA LEU A 82 -15.08 25.06 7.36
C LEU A 82 -15.28 24.03 6.23
N GLY A 83 -14.23 23.27 5.88
CA GLY A 83 -14.24 22.30 4.78
C GLY A 83 -14.07 22.94 3.40
N ASN A 84 -13.66 24.20 3.33
CA ASN A 84 -13.37 24.83 2.04
C ASN A 84 -12.00 24.38 1.56
N ARG A 85 -11.93 24.02 0.28
CA ARG A 85 -10.68 23.63 -0.36
C ARG A 85 -9.74 24.83 -0.48
N VAL A 86 -8.53 24.68 0.03
CA VAL A 86 -7.44 25.65 -0.09
C VAL A 86 -6.51 25.17 -1.20
N ASP A 87 -6.43 25.96 -2.27
CA ASP A 87 -5.61 25.63 -3.43
C ASP A 87 -4.63 26.74 -3.79
N ASP A 88 -3.66 26.37 -4.60
CA ASP A 88 -2.83 27.31 -5.34
C ASP A 88 -3.11 27.15 -6.85
N PRO A 89 -3.92 28.03 -7.47
CA PRO A 89 -4.28 27.91 -8.87
C PRO A 89 -3.10 28.09 -9.82
N THR A 90 -1.96 28.59 -9.32
CA THR A 90 -0.74 28.76 -10.11
C THR A 90 0.15 27.52 -10.09
N CYS A 91 -0.17 26.53 -9.25
CA CYS A 91 0.71 25.40 -9.02
C CYS A 91 0.33 24.20 -9.89
N SER A 92 1.28 23.77 -10.73
CA SER A 92 1.20 22.51 -11.47
C SER A 92 2.07 21.47 -10.75
N ALA A 93 1.44 20.40 -10.27
CA ALA A 93 2.16 19.35 -9.56
C ALA A 93 3.09 18.59 -10.53
N ALA A 94 4.39 18.89 -10.45
CA ALA A 94 5.42 18.12 -11.14
C ALA A 94 5.67 16.79 -10.45
N ALA A 95 6.11 15.79 -11.21
CA ALA A 95 6.53 14.50 -10.67
C ALA A 95 7.69 14.70 -9.69
N ILE A 96 7.53 14.21 -8.46
CA ILE A 96 8.58 14.27 -7.45
C ILE A 96 9.56 13.12 -7.69
N SER A 97 10.83 13.46 -7.89
CA SER A 97 11.90 12.47 -7.94
C SER A 97 12.36 12.16 -6.52
N LEU A 98 12.19 10.91 -6.10
CA LEU A 98 12.66 10.41 -4.82
C LEU A 98 14.03 9.76 -4.97
N PRO A 99 14.95 9.91 -4.00
CA PRO A 99 16.22 9.21 -4.02
C PRO A 99 16.00 7.69 -3.96
N LEU A 100 16.99 6.91 -4.41
CA LEU A 100 16.90 5.46 -4.34
C LEU A 100 16.69 5.02 -2.88
N VAL A 101 15.69 4.16 -2.65
CA VAL A 101 15.44 3.57 -1.34
C VAL A 101 16.59 2.63 -0.99
N VAL A 102 17.26 2.88 0.13
CA VAL A 102 18.33 2.03 0.66
C VAL A 102 17.83 1.38 1.96
N GLY A 103 17.64 0.06 1.95
CA GLY A 103 17.18 -0.70 3.11
C GLY A 103 15.64 -0.69 3.29
N SER A 104 15.19 -0.94 4.52
CA SER A 104 13.77 -1.18 4.86
C SER A 104 12.96 0.10 5.18
N SER A 105 13.35 1.26 4.63
CA SER A 105 12.75 2.55 4.96
C SER A 105 11.66 2.98 3.97
N SER A 106 10.63 3.67 4.46
CA SER A 106 9.67 4.41 3.62
C SER A 106 10.19 5.82 3.33
N GLN A 107 9.88 6.35 2.14
CA GLN A 107 10.17 7.73 1.76
C GLN A 107 8.88 8.46 1.38
N LEU A 108 8.82 9.76 1.67
CA LEU A 108 7.69 10.62 1.35
C LEU A 108 8.18 11.84 0.58
N GLY A 109 7.62 12.05 -0.62
CA GLY A 109 7.85 13.24 -1.42
C GLY A 109 6.68 14.21 -1.25
N LEU A 110 6.97 15.45 -0.90
CA LEU A 110 5.95 16.51 -0.79
C LEU A 110 6.17 17.55 -1.89
N SER A 111 5.12 17.86 -2.64
CA SER A 111 5.18 18.89 -3.67
C SER A 111 5.04 20.27 -3.05
N VAL A 112 5.67 21.27 -3.67
CA VAL A 112 5.42 22.68 -3.31
C VAL A 112 3.94 23.05 -3.48
N CYS A 113 3.25 22.41 -4.43
CA CYS A 113 1.81 22.61 -4.64
C CYS A 113 0.95 22.14 -3.48
N LEU A 114 1.44 21.21 -2.67
CA LEU A 114 0.79 20.83 -1.43
C LEU A 114 1.20 21.76 -0.28
N LEU A 115 2.50 22.08 -0.19
CA LEU A 115 3.01 22.92 0.90
C LEU A 115 2.46 24.35 0.86
N SER A 116 2.26 24.93 -0.33
CA SER A 116 1.74 26.30 -0.49
C SER A 116 0.35 26.48 0.17
N PRO A 117 -0.67 25.67 -0.13
CA PRO A 117 -1.95 25.70 0.59
C PRO A 117 -1.84 25.46 2.09
N VAL A 118 -1.00 24.52 2.54
CA VAL A 118 -0.80 24.25 3.98
C VAL A 118 -0.23 25.48 4.68
N LEU A 119 0.76 26.14 4.06
CA LEU A 119 1.37 27.35 4.60
C LEU A 119 0.42 28.55 4.60
N LYS A 120 -0.55 28.62 3.68
CA LYS A 120 -1.60 29.67 3.70
C LYS A 120 -2.57 29.54 4.89
N LEU A 121 -2.65 28.35 5.50
CA LEU A 121 -3.50 28.08 6.65
C LEU A 121 -2.83 28.38 8.01
N LEU A 122 -1.50 28.59 8.01
CA LEU A 122 -0.71 28.91 9.20
C LEU A 122 -0.56 30.43 9.37
#